data_AF-T1JHD0-F1
#
_entry.id   AF-T1JHD0-F1
#
_cell.length_a   1.000
_cell.length_b   1.000
_cell.length_c   1.000
_cell.angle_alpha   90.00
_cell.angle_beta   90.00
_cell.angle_gamma   90.00
#
_symmetry.space_group_name_H-M   'P 1'
#
loop_
_entity.id
_entity.type
_entity.pdbx_description
1 polymer ?
#
loop_
_entity_poly.entity_id
_entity_poly.type
_entity_poly.pdbx_seq_one_letter_code
_entity_poly.pdbx_strand_id
1 'polypeptide(L)'
;MEEAVSEKTEIKDEDSEDVLVLVELAGIIDSDFSERIIDKNYKILGIETENPIIQIGHNVFSGEFKDPLGTIAIFQEKPEESTPENKQLELKHLVSKKLRMKRTFINEKSQSSSGVSKN
;
A
#
# COMPACT_ATOMS: atom_id res chain seq x y z
N MET A 1 14.99 14.14 -41.13
CA MET A 1 15.07 14.33 -39.67
C MET A 1 14.35 13.14 -39.07
N GLU A 2 15.10 12.14 -38.63
CA GLU A 2 14.55 11.01 -37.88
C GLU A 2 14.30 11.48 -36.45
N GLU A 3 13.04 11.50 -36.02
CA GLU A 3 12.71 11.63 -34.62
C GLU A 3 13.00 10.29 -33.95
N ALA A 4 14.08 10.24 -33.16
CA ALA A 4 14.33 9.15 -32.24
C ALA A 4 13.29 9.22 -31.12
N VAL A 5 12.31 8.32 -31.17
CA VAL A 5 11.45 8.02 -30.02
C VAL A 5 12.34 7.36 -28.97
N SER A 6 12.69 8.13 -27.94
CA SER A 6 13.39 7.64 -26.75
C SER A 6 12.41 6.80 -25.95
N GLU A 7 12.28 5.52 -26.34
CA GLU A 7 11.63 4.51 -25.54
C GLU A 7 12.52 4.25 -24.33
N LYS A 8 12.15 4.83 -23.19
CA LYS A 8 12.88 4.65 -21.93
C LYS A 8 12.64 3.21 -21.45
N THR A 9 13.43 2.28 -21.97
CA THR A 9 13.40 0.88 -21.58
C THR A 9 13.81 0.80 -20.11
N GLU A 10 12.86 0.44 -19.25
CA GLU A 10 13.12 0.14 -17.85
C GLU A 10 13.96 -1.14 -17.80
N ILE A 11 15.22 -1.03 -17.40
CA ILE A 11 16.11 -2.17 -17.23
C ILE A 11 15.63 -2.90 -15.98
N LYS A 12 14.85 -3.98 -16.15
CA LYS A 12 14.55 -4.93 -15.08
C LYS A 12 15.79 -5.75 -14.81
N ASP A 13 16.31 -5.68 -13.58
CA ASP A 13 17.35 -6.60 -13.11
C ASP A 13 16.77 -8.02 -13.15
N GLU A 14 17.42 -8.96 -13.84
CA GLU A 14 16.96 -10.35 -14.05
C GLU A 14 16.69 -11.10 -12.73
N ASP A 15 17.23 -10.63 -11.60
CA ASP A 15 17.08 -11.22 -10.26
C ASP A 15 16.00 -10.55 -9.39
N SER A 16 15.28 -9.54 -9.91
CA SER A 16 14.25 -8.83 -9.14
C SER A 16 12.87 -9.48 -9.29
N GLU A 17 12.35 -10.05 -8.18
CA GLU A 17 10.98 -10.56 -8.11
C GLU A 17 10.02 -9.47 -7.57
N ASP A 18 9.00 -9.10 -8.36
CA ASP A 18 7.95 -8.19 -7.92
C ASP A 18 7.08 -8.87 -6.84
N VAL A 19 6.84 -8.18 -5.72
CA VAL A 19 6.04 -8.69 -4.60
C VAL A 19 4.73 -7.93 -4.49
N LEU A 20 3.60 -8.66 -4.56
CA LEU A 20 2.28 -8.11 -4.30
C LEU A 20 1.91 -8.25 -2.81
N VAL A 21 1.50 -7.15 -2.18
CA VAL A 21 1.13 -7.09 -0.76
C VAL A 21 -0.27 -6.51 -0.60
N LEU A 22 -1.12 -7.18 0.18
CA LEU A 22 -2.42 -6.62 0.58
C LEU A 22 -2.21 -5.61 1.69
N VAL A 23 -2.61 -4.35 1.47
CA VAL A 23 -2.59 -3.32 2.51
C VAL A 23 -3.96 -3.20 3.18
N GLU A 24 -4.03 -3.49 4.47
CA GLU A 24 -5.23 -3.35 5.29
C GLU A 24 -5.15 -2.05 6.10
N LEU A 25 -5.99 -1.06 5.79
CA LEU A 25 -6.05 0.21 6.51
C LEU A 25 -7.08 0.16 7.65
N ALA A 26 -6.62 0.12 8.90
CA ALA A 26 -7.46 0.16 10.08
C ALA A 26 -7.58 1.58 10.66
N GLY A 27 -8.76 1.91 11.19
CA GLY A 27 -9.03 3.23 11.81
C GLY A 27 -9.54 4.29 10.84
N ILE A 28 -9.98 3.87 9.65
CA ILE A 28 -10.79 4.70 8.75
C ILE A 28 -12.24 4.57 9.18
N ILE A 29 -12.90 5.71 9.45
CA ILE A 29 -14.31 5.76 9.85
C ILE A 29 -15.17 6.34 8.70
N ASP A 30 -14.54 7.11 7.80
CA ASP A 30 -15.21 7.75 6.68
C ASP A 30 -15.54 6.74 5.58
N SER A 31 -16.81 6.59 5.25
CA SER A 31 -17.31 5.64 4.24
C SER A 31 -16.85 5.97 2.81
N ASP A 32 -16.58 7.25 2.53
CA ASP A 32 -16.11 7.76 1.24
C ASP A 32 -14.57 7.85 1.16
N PHE A 33 -13.85 7.35 2.18
CA PHE A 33 -12.38 7.41 2.20
C PHE A 33 -11.77 6.82 0.93
N SER A 34 -12.26 5.66 0.48
CA SER A 34 -11.80 4.99 -0.74
C SER A 34 -11.90 5.90 -1.97
N GLU A 35 -13.03 6.57 -2.16
CA GLU A 35 -13.25 7.49 -3.29
C GLU A 35 -12.26 8.67 -3.25
N ARG A 36 -11.99 9.21 -2.06
CA ARG A 36 -11.09 10.35 -1.90
C ARG A 36 -9.62 10.02 -2.10
N ILE A 37 -9.23 8.75 -2.00
CA ILE A 37 -7.82 8.34 -2.07
C ILE A 37 -7.40 7.73 -3.41
N ILE A 38 -8.36 7.35 -4.26
CA ILE A 38 -8.07 6.73 -5.58
C ILE A 38 -7.10 7.60 -6.40
N ASP A 39 -7.28 8.92 -6.37
CA ASP A 39 -6.44 9.86 -7.14
C ASP A 39 -5.36 10.55 -6.31
N LYS A 40 -5.09 10.07 -5.08
CA LYS A 40 -4.11 10.70 -4.19
C LYS A 40 -2.75 10.04 -4.33
N ASN A 41 -1.73 10.88 -4.42
CA ASN A 41 -0.36 10.46 -4.20
C ASN A 41 -0.20 9.90 -2.78
N TYR A 42 0.46 8.75 -2.69
CA TYR A 42 0.86 8.14 -1.44
C TYR A 42 2.39 8.20 -1.30
N LYS A 43 2.85 8.22 -0.05
CA LYS A 43 4.27 8.13 0.29
C LYS A 43 4.47 6.95 1.22
N ILE A 44 5.54 6.20 0.98
CA ILE A 44 5.92 5.05 1.79
C ILE A 44 7.32 5.32 2.33
N LEU A 45 7.53 5.08 3.62
CA LEU A 45 8.82 5.18 4.28
C LEU A 45 9.12 3.86 4.99
N GLY A 46 10.30 3.30 4.71
CA GLY A 46 10.81 2.12 5.39
C GLY A 46 9.99 0.86 5.11
N ILE A 47 9.62 0.59 3.86
CA ILE A 47 8.85 -0.62 3.48
C ILE A 47 9.54 -1.92 3.88
N GLU A 48 10.87 -1.92 3.90
CA GLU A 48 11.70 -3.07 4.31
C GLU A 48 11.87 -3.19 5.84
N THR A 49 11.28 -2.27 6.61
CA THR A 49 11.36 -2.27 8.08
C THR A 49 10.18 -3.01 8.69
N GLU A 50 10.30 -3.42 9.96
CA GLU A 50 9.19 -4.03 10.69
C GLU A 50 7.99 -3.08 10.85
N ASN A 51 8.22 -1.77 10.82
CA ASN A 51 7.22 -0.73 11.08
C ASN A 51 7.19 0.33 9.96
N PRO A 52 6.74 -0.02 8.75
CA PRO A 52 6.67 0.92 7.64
C PRO A 52 5.63 2.00 7.89
N ILE A 53 5.87 3.20 7.37
CA ILE A 53 4.93 4.32 7.44
C ILE A 53 4.36 4.58 6.05
N ILE A 54 3.03 4.71 5.96
CA ILE A 54 2.35 5.17 4.74
C ILE A 54 1.60 6.46 5.04
N GLN A 55 1.75 7.45 4.16
CA GLN A 55 0.95 8.66 4.16
C GLN A 55 0.07 8.71 2.91
N ILE A 56 -1.24 8.86 3.11
CA ILE A 56 -2.25 9.02 2.05
C ILE A 56 -3.00 10.32 2.31
N GLY A 57 -2.75 11.33 1.49
CA GLY A 57 -3.22 12.70 1.77
C GLY A 57 -2.72 13.19 3.13
N HIS A 58 -3.65 13.49 4.04
CA HIS A 58 -3.33 13.99 5.39
C HIS A 58 -3.29 12.88 6.45
N ASN A 59 -3.57 11.63 6.06
CA ASN A 59 -3.60 10.51 6.99
C ASN A 59 -2.26 9.78 6.98
N VAL A 60 -1.73 9.54 8.18
CA VAL A 60 -0.50 8.78 8.39
C VAL A 60 -0.84 7.47 9.06
N PHE A 61 -0.21 6.39 8.61
CA PHE A 61 -0.41 5.05 9.13
C PHE A 61 0.93 4.41 9.45
N SER A 62 0.98 3.66 10.55
CA SER A 62 2.10 2.80 10.91
C SER A 62 1.71 1.34 10.72
N GLY A 63 2.58 0.58 10.08
CA GLY A 63 2.33 -0.78 9.62
C GLY A 63 3.03 -1.85 10.41
N GLU A 64 2.56 -3.08 10.23
CA GLU A 64 3.27 -4.31 10.60
C GLU A 64 2.91 -5.39 9.57
N PHE A 65 3.90 -6.11 9.06
CA PHE A 65 3.65 -7.26 8.19
C PHE A 65 3.01 -8.41 8.99
N LYS A 66 2.02 -9.05 8.40
CA LYS A 66 1.30 -10.19 8.97
C LYS A 66 1.18 -11.29 7.94
N ASP A 67 1.48 -12.51 8.37
CA ASP A 67 1.21 -13.69 7.57
C ASP A 67 -0.29 -14.01 7.64
N PRO A 68 -1.01 -14.00 6.51
CA PRO A 68 -2.39 -14.45 6.48
C PRO A 68 -2.44 -15.98 6.67
N LEU A 69 -3.50 -16.47 7.31
CA LEU A 69 -3.81 -17.89 7.26
C LEU A 69 -4.43 -18.21 5.90
N GLY A 70 -3.71 -18.96 5.07
CA GLY A 70 -4.15 -19.31 3.71
C GLY A 70 -3.70 -18.31 2.65
N THR A 71 -4.48 -18.20 1.57
CA THR A 71 -4.18 -17.34 0.42
C THR A 71 -5.31 -16.34 0.22
N ILE A 72 -4.97 -15.07 0.00
CA ILE A 72 -5.94 -14.03 -0.34
C ILE A 72 -6.12 -14.03 -1.86
N ALA A 73 -7.35 -14.24 -2.33
CA ALA A 73 -7.71 -14.13 -3.74
C ALA A 73 -8.39 -12.78 -4.02
N ILE A 74 -7.87 -12.04 -4.99
CA ILE A 74 -8.43 -10.76 -5.45
C ILE A 74 -9.06 -10.98 -6.81
N PHE A 75 -10.35 -10.64 -6.93
CA PHE A 75 -11.11 -10.73 -8.17
C PHE A 75 -11.36 -9.34 -8.76
N GLN A 76 -11.46 -9.25 -10.08
CA GLN A 76 -11.91 -8.05 -10.78
C GLN A 76 -13.13 -8.35 -11.65
N GLU A 77 -13.97 -7.34 -11.85
CA GLU A 77 -15.09 -7.44 -12.79
C GLU A 77 -14.56 -7.50 -14.22
N LYS A 78 -15.14 -8.37 -15.05
CA LYS A 78 -14.91 -8.42 -16.50
C LYS A 78 -15.94 -7.51 -17.18
N PRO A 79 -15.59 -6.25 -17.56
CA PRO A 79 -16.58 -5.27 -17.98
C PRO A 79 -17.31 -5.69 -19.25
N GLU A 80 -16.61 -6.39 -20.15
CA GLU A 80 -17.13 -6.85 -21.45
C GLU A 80 -18.15 -7.99 -21.33
N GLU A 81 -18.09 -8.77 -20.26
CA GLU A 81 -18.93 -9.95 -20.03
C GLU A 81 -19.98 -9.71 -18.92
N SER A 82 -19.96 -8.53 -18.28
CA SER A 82 -20.82 -8.19 -17.15
C SER A 82 -22.05 -7.41 -17.59
N THR A 83 -23.20 -7.74 -17.00
CA THR A 83 -24.42 -6.93 -17.07
C THR A 83 -24.71 -6.32 -15.68
N PRO A 84 -25.57 -5.28 -15.58
CA PRO A 84 -25.93 -4.68 -14.29
C PRO A 84 -26.51 -5.69 -13.28
N GLU A 85 -27.11 -6.77 -13.79
CA GLU A 85 -27.78 -7.84 -13.05
C GLU A 85 -26.93 -9.10 -12.90
N ASN A 86 -25.84 -9.24 -13.66
CA ASN A 86 -24.92 -10.37 -13.57
C ASN A 86 -23.47 -9.93 -13.81
N LYS A 87 -22.73 -9.78 -12.71
CA LYS A 87 -21.32 -9.39 -12.73
C LYS A 87 -20.44 -10.63 -12.87
N GLN A 88 -19.72 -10.72 -13.98
CA GLN A 88 -18.71 -11.75 -14.17
C GLN A 88 -17.41 -11.34 -13.51
N LEU A 89 -16.87 -12.21 -12.68
CA LEU A 89 -15.62 -11.99 -11.95
C LEU A 89 -14.52 -12.89 -12.49
N GLU A 90 -13.32 -12.35 -12.61
CA GLU A 90 -12.12 -13.11 -12.90
C GLU A 90 -11.09 -12.98 -11.77
N LEU A 91 -10.37 -14.07 -11.51
CA LEU A 91 -9.28 -14.06 -10.55
C LEU A 91 -8.15 -13.18 -11.10
N LYS A 92 -7.84 -12.09 -10.41
CA LYS A 92 -6.79 -11.14 -10.78
C LYS A 92 -5.46 -11.47 -10.12
N HIS A 93 -5.49 -11.71 -8.80
CA HIS A 93 -4.26 -11.93 -8.02
C HIS A 93 -4.46 -12.94 -6.89
N LEU A 94 -3.36 -13.63 -6.56
CA LEU A 94 -3.21 -14.42 -5.35
C LEU A 94 -2.12 -13.77 -4.49
N VAL A 95 -2.43 -13.47 -3.24
CA VAL A 95 -1.57 -12.73 -2.33
C VAL A 95 -1.33 -13.55 -1.07
N SER A 96 -0.05 -13.66 -0.68
CA SER A 96 0.40 -14.37 0.52
C SER A 96 1.01 -13.43 1.57
N LYS A 97 1.17 -12.14 1.27
CA LYS A 97 1.69 -11.13 2.20
C LYS A 97 0.64 -10.07 2.51
N LYS A 98 0.45 -9.78 3.80
CA LYS A 98 -0.45 -8.72 4.25
C LYS A 98 0.32 -7.68 5.08
N LEU A 99 0.09 -6.41 4.80
CA LEU A 99 0.58 -5.30 5.60
C LEU A 99 -0.60 -4.66 6.34
N ARG A 100 -0.64 -4.81 7.66
CA ARG A 100 -1.70 -4.23 8.49
C ARG A 100 -1.27 -2.85 8.98
N MET A 101 -2.01 -1.83 8.57
CA MET A 101 -1.72 -0.42 8.84
C MET A 101 -2.72 0.14 9.85
N LYS A 102 -2.24 0.84 10.88
CA LYS A 102 -3.09 1.55 11.86
C LYS A 102 -2.87 3.06 11.74
N ARG A 103 -3.98 3.81 11.71
CA ARG A 103 -3.92 5.29 11.70
C ARG A 103 -3.11 5.79 12.91
N THR A 104 -2.13 6.64 12.63
CA THR A 104 -1.18 7.17 13.62
C THR A 104 -1.16 8.70 13.54
N PHE A 105 -1.16 9.35 14.69
CA PHE A 105 -1.08 10.81 14.80
C PHE A 105 0.35 11.22 15.14
N ILE A 106 0.90 12.13 14.34
CA ILE A 106 2.23 12.67 14.56
C ILE A 106 2.12 13.77 15.61
N ASN A 107 2.93 13.66 16.66
CA ASN A 107 3.05 14.68 17.70
C ASN A 107 4.47 15.24 17.69
N GLU A 108 4.62 16.50 18.05
CA GLU A 108 5.94 17.09 18.29
C GLU A 108 6.64 16.35 19.43
N LYS A 109 7.92 16.06 19.26
CA LYS A 109 8.72 15.48 20.34
C LYS A 109 9.01 16.57 21.36
N SER A 110 8.50 16.44 22.58
CA SER A 110 8.88 17.33 23.69
C SER A 110 10.37 17.15 24.02
N GLN A 111 11.10 18.25 24.22
CA GLN A 111 12.55 18.23 24.47
C GLN A 111 12.97 17.63 25.83
N SER A 112 12.09 16.92 26.54
CA SER A 112 12.30 16.47 27.93
C SER A 112 12.60 14.97 28.06
N SER A 113 13.53 14.44 27.26
CA SER A 113 14.13 13.12 27.50
C SER A 113 15.63 13.11 27.22
N SER A 114 16.35 14.01 27.89
CA SER A 114 17.77 13.83 28.17
C SER A 114 17.93 12.79 29.28
N GLY A 115 18.12 11.53 28.90
CA GLY A 115 18.58 10.49 29.82
C GLY A 115 20.05 10.72 30.18
N VAL A 116 20.31 11.63 31.12
CA VAL A 116 21.58 11.63 31.86
C VAL A 116 21.48 10.52 32.89
N SER A 117 22.03 9.35 32.59
CA SER A 117 22.35 8.35 33.60
C SER A 117 23.78 8.63 34.07
N LYS A 118 23.93 9.43 35.12
CA LYS A 118 25.14 9.44 35.95
C LYS A 118 25.01 8.29 36.94
N ASN A 119 25.94 7.33 36.87
CA ASN A 119 26.46 6.60 38.02
C ASN A 119 27.96 6.42 37.79
#